data_AF-A0A3C0ETW8-F1
#
_entry.id   AF-A0A3C0ETW8-F1
#
_cell.length_a   1.000
_cell.length_b   1.000
_cell.length_c   1.000
_cell.angle_alpha   90.00
_cell.angle_beta   90.00
_cell.angle_gamma   90.00
#
_symmetry.space_group_name_H-M   'P 1'
#
loop_
_entity.id
_entity.type
_entity.pdbx_description
1 polymer ?
#
loop_
_entity_poly.entity_id
_entity_poly.type
_entity_poly.pdbx_seq_one_letter_code
_entity_poly.pdbx_strand_id
1 'polypeptide(L)' 'TPTYVQPSAPAPAPVPTPAAGSAVHVVAKGDTLWRIAKKYYGNGKRWVDIANANNVSDPNRIYVGMKLTIPR' A
#
# COMPACT_ATOMS: atom_id res chain seq x y z
N THR A 1 -1.76 24.62 -28.23
CA THR A 1 -2.32 23.97 -27.02
C THR A 1 -1.24 23.08 -26.44
N PRO A 2 -0.79 23.26 -25.19
CA PRO A 2 0.21 22.35 -24.62
C PRO A 2 -0.43 20.99 -24.35
N THR A 3 0.07 19.97 -25.04
CA THR A 3 -0.29 18.55 -24.84
C THR A 3 0.09 18.13 -23.43
N TYR A 4 -0.89 17.64 -22.65
CA TYR A 4 -0.62 17.04 -21.34
C TYR A 4 0.08 15.70 -21.55
N VAL A 5 1.41 15.71 -21.49
CA VAL A 5 2.23 14.51 -21.34
C VAL A 5 1.94 13.92 -19.95
N GLN A 6 1.08 12.92 -19.89
CA GLN A 6 0.93 12.11 -18.68
C GLN A 6 2.31 11.54 -18.33
N PRO A 7 2.88 11.80 -17.14
CA PRO A 7 4.05 11.07 -16.71
C PRO A 7 3.67 9.59 -16.62
N SER A 8 4.34 8.76 -17.42
CA SER A 8 4.27 7.32 -17.41
C SER A 8 4.33 6.83 -15.96
N ALA A 9 3.26 6.20 -15.48
CA ALA A 9 3.30 5.50 -14.21
C ALA A 9 4.53 4.57 -14.21
N PRO A 10 5.37 4.55 -13.17
CA PRO A 10 6.44 3.58 -13.10
C PRO A 10 5.80 2.20 -13.28
N ALA A 11 6.35 1.41 -14.20
CA ALA A 11 5.94 0.03 -14.40
C ALA A 11 5.78 -0.64 -13.03
N PRO A 12 4.71 -1.41 -12.78
CA PRO A 12 4.52 -2.05 -11.49
C PRO A 12 5.80 -2.83 -11.19
N ALA A 13 6.53 -2.43 -10.15
CA ALA A 13 7.57 -3.27 -9.57
C ALA A 13 6.97 -4.67 -9.41
N PRO A 14 7.71 -5.74 -9.73
CA PRO A 14 7.16 -7.10 -9.71
C PRO A 14 6.41 -7.27 -8.40
N VAL A 15 5.09 -7.37 -8.50
CA VAL A 15 4.23 -7.59 -7.34
C VAL A 15 4.75 -8.89 -6.74
N PRO A 16 5.31 -8.88 -5.51
CA PRO A 16 5.71 -10.14 -4.90
C PRO A 16 4.46 -10.99 -4.87
N THR A 17 4.51 -12.15 -5.55
CA THR A 17 3.43 -13.13 -5.57
C THR A 17 2.96 -13.30 -4.13
N PRO A 18 1.70 -12.97 -3.79
CA PRO A 18 1.26 -13.06 -2.41
C PRO A 18 1.47 -14.49 -1.95
N ALA A 19 2.41 -14.71 -1.03
CA ALA A 19 2.54 -15.98 -0.34
C ALA A 19 1.16 -16.32 0.20
N ALA A 20 0.64 -17.50 -0.17
CA ALA A 20 -0.71 -17.95 0.08
C ALA A 20 -1.08 -17.73 1.56
N GLY A 21 -1.76 -16.61 1.84
CA GLY A 21 -1.91 -16.11 3.21
C GLY A 21 -2.01 -14.60 3.32
N SER A 22 -1.41 -13.82 2.41
CA SER A 22 -1.45 -12.35 2.48
C SER A 22 -2.66 -11.76 1.75
N ALA A 23 -3.32 -10.77 2.34
CA ALA A 23 -4.38 -10.00 1.67
C ALA A 23 -3.78 -8.80 0.93
N VAL A 24 -4.37 -8.35 -0.18
CA VAL A 24 -3.95 -7.12 -0.86
C VAL A 24 -5.00 -6.04 -0.63
N HIS A 25 -4.57 -4.88 -0.14
CA HIS A 25 -5.40 -3.71 0.06
C HIS A 25 -5.03 -2.60 -0.91
N VAL A 26 -6.01 -1.99 -1.57
CA VAL A 26 -5.79 -0.80 -2.39
C VAL A 26 -6.10 0.43 -1.54
N VAL A 27 -5.11 1.29 -1.33
CA VAL A 27 -5.24 2.50 -0.52
C VAL A 27 -6.28 3.43 -1.14
N ALA A 28 -7.30 3.80 -0.39
CA ALA A 28 -8.28 4.81 -0.80
C ALA A 28 -7.93 6.20 -0.27
N LYS A 29 -8.59 7.23 -0.82
CA LYS A 29 -8.43 8.61 -0.34
C LYS A 29 -8.84 8.70 1.14
N GLY A 30 -7.90 9.11 1.99
CA GLY A 30 -8.12 9.22 3.44
C GLY A 30 -7.76 7.96 4.23
N ASP A 31 -7.26 6.91 3.58
CA ASP A 31 -6.67 5.78 4.30
C ASP A 31 -5.28 6.12 4.83
N THR A 32 -4.99 5.58 6.00
CA THR A 32 -3.68 5.61 6.64
C THR A 32 -3.24 4.19 6.93
N LEU A 33 -1.93 3.92 6.99
CA LEU A 33 -1.44 2.58 7.37
C LEU A 33 -2.01 2.13 8.72
N TRP A 34 -2.24 3.06 9.65
CA TRP A 34 -2.91 2.79 10.92
C TRP A 34 -4.35 2.29 10.73
N ARG A 35 -5.17 2.98 9.91
CA ARG A 35 -6.56 2.60 9.66
C ARG A 35 -6.64 1.25 8.96
N ILE A 36 -5.75 1.02 7.99
CA ILE A 36 -5.62 -0.25 7.28
C ILE A 36 -5.24 -1.35 8.27
N ALA A 37 -4.21 -1.16 9.08
CA ALA A 37 -3.81 -2.13 10.11
C ALA A 37 -4.94 -2.42 11.11
N LYS A 38 -5.65 -1.39 11.58
CA LYS A 38 -6.80 -1.58 12.47
C LYS A 38 -7.94 -2.36 11.79
N LYS A 39 -8.15 -2.14 10.48
CA LYS A 39 -9.18 -2.85 9.70
C LYS A 39 -8.84 -4.33 9.51
N TYR A 40 -7.59 -4.66 9.22
CA TYR A 40 -7.18 -6.03 8.91
C TYR A 40 -6.76 -6.85 10.13
N TYR A 41 -6.12 -6.21 11.12
CA TYR A 41 -5.63 -6.89 12.33
C TYR A 41 -6.41 -6.58 13.60
N GLY A 42 -7.38 -5.65 13.56
CA GLY A 42 -8.00 -5.08 14.76
C GLY A 42 -7.08 -4.16 15.56
N ASN A 43 -5.79 -4.09 15.23
CA ASN A 43 -4.78 -3.31 15.94
C ASN A 43 -4.05 -2.36 14.99
N GLY A 44 -4.26 -1.06 15.18
CA GLY A 44 -3.60 -0.02 14.39
C GLY A 44 -2.08 -0.04 14.49
N LYS A 45 -1.50 -0.51 15.61
CA LYS A 45 -0.04 -0.58 15.81
C LYS A 45 0.67 -1.55 14.86
N ARG A 46 -0.07 -2.48 14.24
CA ARG A 46 0.46 -3.40 13.20
C ARG A 46 0.67 -2.73 11.84
N TRP A 47 0.55 -1.41 11.76
CA TRP A 47 0.91 -0.65 10.56
C TRP A 47 2.38 -0.88 10.16
N VAL A 48 3.26 -1.17 11.13
CA VAL A 48 4.67 -1.49 10.91
C VAL A 48 4.84 -2.77 10.09
N ASP A 49 4.01 -3.78 10.33
CA ASP A 49 4.05 -5.06 9.60
C ASP A 49 3.70 -4.85 8.12
N ILE A 50 2.70 -3.99 7.86
CA ILE A 50 2.32 -3.59 6.49
C ILE A 50 3.45 -2.79 5.85
N ALA A 51 4.04 -1.84 6.58
CA ALA A 51 5.13 -1.02 6.06
C ALA A 51 6.34 -1.90 5.67
N ASN A 52 6.73 -2.82 6.56
CA ASN A 52 7.82 -3.76 6.32
C ASN A 52 7.53 -4.68 5.12
N ALA A 53 6.32 -5.25 5.05
CA ALA A 53 5.92 -6.14 3.97
C ALA A 53 5.88 -5.46 2.59
N ASN A 54 5.71 -4.13 2.55
CA ASN A 54 5.65 -3.34 1.31
C ASN A 54 6.88 -2.46 1.10
N ASN A 55 7.91 -2.59 1.95
CA ASN A 55 9.11 -1.75 1.91
C ASN A 55 8.79 -0.23 1.95
N VAL A 56 7.73 0.14 2.68
CA VAL A 56 7.33 1.54 2.85
C VAL A 56 8.16 2.16 3.96
N SER A 57 9.18 2.93 3.58
CA SER A 57 10.07 3.62 4.54
C SER A 57 9.34 4.75 5.27
N ASP A 58 8.44 5.44 4.57
CA ASP A 58 7.67 6.57 5.11
C ASP A 58 6.19 6.20 5.24
N PRO A 59 5.67 5.93 6.45
CA PRO A 59 4.29 5.49 6.62
C PRO A 59 3.23 6.54 6.23
N ASN A 60 3.64 7.81 6.16
CA ASN A 60 2.80 8.92 5.69
C ASN A 60 2.86 9.11 4.16
N ARG A 61 3.75 8.41 3.45
CA ARG A 61 3.86 8.43 1.99
C ARG A 61 3.20 7.23 1.35
N ILE A 62 1.94 6.99 1.71
CA ILE A 62 1.09 6.06 0.96
C ILE A 62 0.17 6.86 0.05
N TYR A 63 0.05 6.39 -1.20
CA TYR A 63 -0.70 7.08 -2.24
C TYR A 63 -2.00 6.35 -2.52
N VAL A 64 -3.04 7.11 -2.86
CA VAL A 64 -4.32 6.55 -3.30
C VAL A 64 -4.09 5.72 -4.57
N GLY A 65 -4.61 4.49 -4.59
CA GLY A 65 -4.39 3.52 -5.65
C GLY A 65 -3.18 2.60 -5.45
N MET A 66 -2.37 2.84 -4.41
CA MET A 66 -1.25 1.95 -4.06
C MET A 66 -1.78 0.61 -3.54
N LYS A 67 -1.22 -0.49 -4.03
CA LYS A 67 -1.49 -1.84 -3.54
C LYS A 67 -0.53 -2.15 -2.39
N LEU A 68 -1.09 -2.44 -1.22
CA LEU A 68 -0.37 -2.87 -0.03
C LEU A 68 -0.67 -4.33 0.27
N THR A 69 0.39 -5.13 0.36
CA THR A 69 0.37 -6.48 0.88
C THR A 69 0.20 -6.44 2.39
N ILE A 70 -0.85 -7.08 2.88
CA ILE A 70 -1.19 -7.23 4.28
C ILE A 70 -0.79 -8.65 4.68
N PRO A 71 0.35 -8.85 5.36
CA PRO A 71 0.72 -10.17 5.89
C PRO A 71 -0.34 -10.62 6.91
N ARG A 72 -0.61 -11.92 7.06
CA ARG A 72 -1.55 -12.41 8.08
C ARG A 72 -0.84 -12.76 9.38
#